data_AF-G0L3I3-F1
#
_entry.id   AF-G0L3I3-F1
#
_cell.length_a   1.000
_cell.length_b   1.000
_cell.length_c   1.000
_cell.angle_alpha   90.00
_cell.angle_beta   90.00
_cell.angle_gamma   90.00
#
_symmetry.space_group_name_H-M   'P 1'
#
loop_
_entity.id
_entity.type
_entity.pdbx_description
1 polymer ?
#
loop_
_entity_poly.entity_id
_entity_poly.type
_entity_poly.pdbx_seq_one_letter_code
_entity_poly.pdbx_strand_id
1 'polypeptide(L)'
;MKKYVFKLIGGVLLMVMYQSCCTPSATIGSVNNTLRPQETRNWCWAAVTQMIAQNEGKIVSQCDLANHRFSMTNCCDFENTGESCPKTNDCNRPGWLELTFAGVKYSEDTTALSWDKLKKSIYCNKDVLGYAYGTPDVVGHVVAVRGYVSIAGTNYVVLNDPWSPCNGTERMITYEEYVNPTGTATHWRTWYGISKI
;
A
#
# COMPACT_ATOMS: atom_id res chain seq x y z
N MET A 1 22.69 -60.90 -18.77
CA MET A 1 22.46 -59.44 -18.84
C MET A 1 20.97 -59.14 -18.96
N LYS A 2 20.21 -59.10 -17.85
CA LYS A 2 18.80 -58.67 -17.79
C LYS A 2 18.36 -58.92 -16.34
N LYS A 3 18.48 -57.92 -15.45
CA LYS A 3 17.75 -57.89 -14.15
C LYS A 3 18.01 -56.68 -13.24
N TYR A 4 18.87 -55.72 -13.60
CA TYR A 4 19.24 -54.62 -12.67
C TYR A 4 18.84 -53.21 -13.08
N VAL A 5 17.95 -53.01 -14.07
CA VAL A 5 17.64 -51.65 -14.57
C VAL A 5 16.32 -51.08 -14.02
N PHE A 6 15.52 -51.85 -13.26
CA PHE A 6 14.15 -51.43 -12.91
C PHE A 6 13.93 -51.01 -11.45
N LYS A 7 14.98 -50.61 -10.70
CA LYS A 7 14.84 -50.20 -9.29
C LYS A 7 15.41 -48.82 -8.94
N LEU A 8 15.73 -47.98 -9.93
CA LEU A 8 16.32 -46.65 -9.66
C LEU A 8 15.48 -45.45 -10.13
N ILE A 9 14.25 -45.67 -10.58
CA ILE A 9 13.37 -44.58 -11.05
C ILE A 9 12.27 -44.23 -10.01
N GLY A 10 12.06 -45.07 -8.99
CA GLY A 10 11.03 -44.84 -7.96
C GLY A 10 11.44 -43.93 -6.80
N GLY A 11 12.73 -43.57 -6.66
CA GLY A 11 13.25 -42.90 -5.46
C GLY A 11 13.51 -41.40 -5.58
N VAL A 12 13.53 -40.83 -6.79
CA VAL A 12 13.97 -39.44 -7.02
C VAL A 12 12.79 -38.47 -7.24
N LEU A 13 11.56 -38.98 -7.41
CA LEU A 13 10.37 -38.17 -7.70
C LEU A 13 9.57 -37.73 -6.45
N LEU A 14 10.09 -37.95 -5.24
CA LEU A 14 9.42 -37.61 -3.97
C LEU A 14 10.13 -36.52 -3.15
N MET A 15 11.02 -35.74 -3.76
CA MET A 15 11.76 -34.63 -3.10
C MET A 15 11.59 -33.25 -3.75
N VAL A 16 10.59 -33.04 -4.62
CA VAL A 16 10.38 -31.74 -5.30
C VAL A 16 8.98 -31.15 -5.05
N MET A 17 8.41 -31.41 -3.87
CA MET A 17 7.12 -30.81 -3.44
C MET A 17 7.23 -30.12 -2.08
N TYR A 18 8.41 -29.62 -1.70
CA TYR A 18 8.45 -28.47 -0.80
C TYR A 18 8.11 -27.23 -1.63
N GLN A 19 6.84 -27.08 -1.99
CA GLN A 19 6.33 -25.74 -2.26
C GLN A 19 6.59 -24.97 -0.97
N SER A 20 7.58 -24.09 -1.01
CA SER A 20 7.92 -23.19 0.07
C SER A 20 6.72 -22.27 0.30
N CYS A 21 5.78 -22.71 1.14
CA CYS A 21 4.76 -21.86 1.73
C CYS A 21 5.51 -20.71 2.39
N CYS A 22 5.41 -19.50 1.85
CA CYS A 22 6.09 -18.36 2.43
C CYS A 22 5.59 -18.15 3.87
N THR A 23 6.53 -18.21 4.81
CA THR A 23 6.29 -17.91 6.22
C THR A 23 6.82 -16.51 6.50
N PRO A 24 5.96 -15.55 6.87
CA PRO A 24 6.41 -14.20 7.21
C PRO A 24 7.41 -14.22 8.36
N SER A 25 8.44 -13.39 8.27
CA SER A 25 9.32 -13.16 9.42
C SER A 25 8.49 -12.71 10.62
N ALA A 26 8.73 -13.33 11.77
CA ALA A 26 8.01 -13.00 13.00
C ALA A 26 8.33 -11.57 13.49
N THR A 27 9.51 -11.05 13.16
CA THR A 27 10.03 -9.82 13.74
C THR A 27 9.96 -8.62 12.81
N ILE A 28 10.22 -8.79 11.51
CA ILE A 28 10.32 -7.64 10.59
C ILE A 28 10.06 -8.04 9.14
N GLY A 29 9.32 -7.19 8.42
CA GLY A 29 9.13 -7.31 6.99
C GLY A 29 8.88 -5.93 6.38
N SER A 30 9.37 -5.72 5.16
CA SER A 30 9.12 -4.48 4.42
C SER A 30 9.16 -4.71 2.92
N VAL A 31 8.56 -3.76 2.22
CA VAL A 31 8.63 -3.58 0.77
C VAL A 31 9.31 -2.26 0.50
N ASN A 32 10.21 -2.24 -0.50
CA ASN A 32 10.83 -1.00 -0.93
C ASN A 32 9.80 -0.16 -1.68
N ASN A 33 9.22 0.82 -0.99
CA ASN A 33 8.23 1.72 -1.54
C ASN A 33 8.72 3.16 -1.46
N THR A 34 8.77 3.85 -2.60
CA THR A 34 9.18 5.26 -2.65
C THR A 34 8.07 6.14 -2.10
N LEU A 35 8.35 6.88 -1.03
CA LEU A 35 7.45 7.90 -0.51
C LEU A 35 7.12 8.95 -1.60
N ARG A 36 5.83 9.21 -1.81
CA ARG A 36 5.32 10.30 -2.64
C ARG A 36 4.49 11.23 -1.76
N PRO A 37 4.92 12.48 -1.54
CA PRO A 37 4.11 13.48 -0.87
C PRO A 37 2.84 13.77 -1.67
N GLN A 38 1.74 14.12 -0.99
CA GLN A 38 0.57 14.62 -1.70
C GLN A 38 0.84 16.00 -2.31
N GLU A 39 0.36 16.23 -3.54
CA GLU A 39 0.64 17.47 -4.27
C GLU A 39 -0.42 18.57 -4.03
N THR A 40 -1.45 18.29 -3.23
CA THR A 40 -2.41 19.27 -2.68
C THR A 40 -2.83 18.87 -1.27
N ARG A 41 -3.72 19.61 -0.60
CA ARG A 41 -4.16 19.33 0.77
C ARG A 41 -5.08 18.12 0.91
N ASN A 42 -5.79 17.72 -0.14
CA ASN A 42 -6.79 16.65 -0.09
C ASN A 42 -6.44 15.43 -0.98
N TRP A 43 -5.18 15.30 -1.38
CA TRP A 43 -4.71 14.27 -2.33
C TRP A 43 -3.91 13.13 -1.71
N CYS A 44 -4.07 12.89 -0.40
CA CYS A 44 -3.49 11.71 0.25
C CYS A 44 -3.84 10.41 -0.50
N TRP A 45 -5.07 10.29 -1.00
CA TRP A 45 -5.54 9.18 -1.81
C TRP A 45 -4.79 9.03 -3.15
N ALA A 46 -4.50 10.12 -3.84
CA ALA A 46 -3.80 10.09 -5.13
C ALA A 46 -2.33 9.72 -4.93
N ALA A 47 -1.69 10.30 -3.90
CA ALA A 47 -0.32 9.98 -3.53
C ALA A 47 -0.15 8.50 -3.16
N VAL A 48 -1.04 7.96 -2.34
CA VAL A 48 -1.01 6.53 -1.97
C VAL A 48 -1.28 5.64 -3.18
N THR A 49 -2.22 6.02 -4.06
CA THR A 49 -2.45 5.28 -5.32
C THR A 49 -1.18 5.24 -6.17
N GLN A 50 -0.49 6.38 -6.34
CA GLN A 50 0.77 6.45 -7.06
C GLN A 50 1.86 5.57 -6.40
N MET A 51 1.98 5.60 -5.08
CA MET A 51 2.95 4.76 -4.35
C MET A 51 2.70 3.27 -4.57
N ILE A 52 1.44 2.83 -4.50
CA ILE A 52 1.04 1.43 -4.70
C ILE A 52 1.26 1.03 -6.17
N ALA A 53 0.82 1.84 -7.12
CA ALA A 53 0.98 1.59 -8.55
C ALA A 53 2.46 1.48 -8.95
N GLN A 54 3.31 2.38 -8.43
CA GLN A 54 4.75 2.35 -8.69
C GLN A 54 5.41 1.06 -8.16
N ASN A 55 4.96 0.53 -7.02
CA ASN A 55 5.44 -0.74 -6.49
C ASN A 55 5.16 -1.92 -7.45
N GLU A 56 4.04 -1.85 -8.16
CA GLU A 56 3.63 -2.83 -9.18
C GLU A 56 4.23 -2.57 -10.58
N GLY A 57 5.14 -1.59 -10.68
CA GLY A 57 5.77 -1.20 -11.94
C GLY A 57 4.83 -0.44 -12.89
N LYS A 58 3.73 0.11 -12.39
CA LYS A 58 2.84 1.00 -13.14
C LYS A 58 3.24 2.46 -12.91
N ILE A 59 3.06 3.29 -13.94
CA ILE A 59 3.38 4.72 -13.87
C ILE A 59 2.07 5.48 -13.99
N VAL A 60 1.75 6.25 -12.95
CA VAL A 60 0.61 7.18 -12.92
C VAL A 60 1.00 8.37 -12.05
N SER A 61 0.59 9.58 -12.42
CA SER A 61 0.79 10.78 -11.60
C SER A 61 -0.44 11.08 -10.73
N GLN A 62 -0.27 11.86 -9.67
CA GLN A 62 -1.40 12.30 -8.84
C GLN A 62 -2.38 13.17 -9.62
N CYS A 63 -1.88 13.97 -10.57
CA CYS A 63 -2.75 14.80 -11.39
C CYS A 63 -3.50 14.00 -12.45
N ASP A 64 -2.94 12.91 -13.00
CA ASP A 64 -3.70 11.98 -13.86
C ASP A 64 -4.86 11.35 -13.10
N LEU A 65 -4.61 10.93 -11.85
CA LEU A 65 -5.62 10.37 -10.96
C LEU A 65 -6.72 11.39 -10.63
N ALA A 66 -6.34 12.64 -10.33
CA ALA A 66 -7.29 13.72 -10.07
C ALA A 66 -8.11 14.08 -11.31
N ASN A 67 -7.48 14.21 -12.48
CA ASN A 67 -8.15 14.47 -13.75
C ASN A 67 -9.16 13.35 -14.06
N HIS A 68 -8.77 12.09 -13.91
CA HIS A 68 -9.66 10.95 -14.07
C HIS A 68 -10.87 11.03 -13.14
N ARG A 69 -10.61 11.18 -11.83
CA ARG A 69 -11.65 11.17 -10.79
C ARG A 69 -12.64 12.32 -10.95
N PHE A 70 -12.16 13.51 -11.27
CA PHE A 70 -12.99 14.72 -11.34
C PHE A 70 -13.49 15.03 -12.75
N SER A 71 -13.16 14.20 -13.75
CA SER A 71 -13.46 14.45 -15.16
C SER A 71 -12.93 15.82 -15.61
N MET A 72 -11.69 16.12 -15.21
CA MET A 72 -10.98 17.38 -15.48
C MET A 72 -9.74 17.13 -16.35
N THR A 73 -9.12 18.21 -16.82
CA THR A 73 -7.88 18.16 -17.61
C THR A 73 -6.78 19.08 -17.10
N ASN A 74 -7.12 20.01 -16.18
CA ASN A 74 -6.23 21.04 -15.67
C ASN A 74 -5.62 20.71 -14.30
N CYS A 75 -5.86 19.52 -13.72
CA CYS A 75 -5.32 19.21 -12.39
C CYS A 75 -3.79 19.07 -12.36
N CYS A 76 -3.13 19.03 -13.52
CA CYS A 76 -1.67 19.03 -13.60
C CYS A 76 -1.07 20.43 -13.52
N ASP A 77 -1.89 21.48 -13.61
CA ASP A 77 -1.45 22.86 -13.48
C ASP A 77 -1.00 23.15 -12.05
N PHE A 78 -0.02 24.04 -11.92
CA PHE A 78 0.48 24.50 -10.63
C PHE A 78 -0.37 25.65 -10.11
N GLU A 79 -0.57 25.73 -8.80
CA GLU A 79 -1.28 26.85 -8.18
C GLU A 79 -0.51 28.16 -8.33
N ASN A 80 0.81 28.10 -8.14
CA ASN A 80 1.70 29.26 -8.21
C ASN A 80 2.63 29.17 -9.43
N THR A 81 2.83 30.31 -10.11
CA THR A 81 3.75 30.38 -11.26
C THR A 81 5.19 30.14 -10.82
N GLY A 82 5.88 29.22 -11.48
CA GLY A 82 7.29 28.90 -11.20
C GLY A 82 7.52 27.84 -10.10
N GLU A 83 6.44 27.34 -9.49
CA GLU A 83 6.51 26.25 -8.52
C GLU A 83 6.06 24.93 -9.15
N SER A 84 6.54 23.80 -8.62
CA SER A 84 6.12 22.47 -9.04
C SER A 84 5.06 21.85 -8.11
N CYS A 85 4.70 22.54 -7.03
CA CYS A 85 3.76 22.08 -6.00
C CYS A 85 3.40 23.28 -5.12
N PRO A 86 2.12 23.46 -4.71
CA PRO A 86 0.99 22.56 -4.94
C PRO A 86 0.39 22.65 -6.36
N LYS A 87 -0.42 21.64 -6.71
CA LYS A 87 -1.29 21.67 -7.90
C LYS A 87 -2.49 22.59 -7.68
N THR A 88 -3.13 22.99 -8.79
CA THR A 88 -4.27 23.91 -8.79
C THR A 88 -5.33 23.55 -7.74
N ASN A 89 -5.78 24.58 -7.01
CA ASN A 89 -6.79 24.41 -5.98
C ASN A 89 -8.16 23.97 -6.54
N ASP A 90 -8.42 24.16 -7.83
CA ASP A 90 -9.65 23.69 -8.50
C ASP A 90 -9.88 22.18 -8.33
N CYS A 91 -8.78 21.43 -8.22
CA CYS A 91 -8.78 19.98 -8.07
C CYS A 91 -8.49 19.51 -6.64
N ASN A 92 -8.32 20.42 -5.67
CA ASN A 92 -8.01 20.10 -4.27
C ASN A 92 -9.23 19.52 -3.53
N ARG A 93 -9.62 18.28 -3.87
CA ARG A 93 -10.82 17.60 -3.38
C ARG A 93 -10.47 16.21 -2.83
N PRO A 94 -11.21 15.73 -1.81
CA PRO A 94 -10.98 14.42 -1.24
C PRO A 94 -11.38 13.29 -2.20
N GLY A 95 -10.86 12.10 -1.94
CA GLY A 95 -11.08 10.93 -2.77
C GLY A 95 -10.68 9.63 -2.09
N TRP A 96 -10.91 8.54 -2.81
CA TRP A 96 -10.46 7.19 -2.45
C TRP A 96 -9.39 6.74 -3.45
N LEU A 97 -8.72 5.62 -3.16
CA LEU A 97 -7.70 5.11 -4.06
C LEU A 97 -8.29 4.74 -5.43
N GLU A 98 -7.61 5.14 -6.51
CA GLU A 98 -8.01 4.87 -7.90
C GLU A 98 -7.15 3.74 -8.50
N LEU A 99 -7.00 2.64 -7.74
CA LEU A 99 -6.06 1.56 -8.08
C LEU A 99 -6.37 0.88 -9.42
N THR A 100 -7.65 0.68 -9.74
CA THR A 100 -8.06 0.07 -11.01
C THR A 100 -7.65 0.93 -12.20
N PHE A 101 -7.87 2.25 -12.12
CA PHE A 101 -7.43 3.20 -13.15
C PHE A 101 -5.89 3.21 -13.27
N ALA A 102 -5.19 3.09 -12.15
CA ALA A 102 -3.73 2.95 -12.12
C ALA A 102 -3.21 1.60 -12.65
N GLY A 103 -4.08 0.69 -13.09
CA GLY A 103 -3.70 -0.62 -13.64
C GLY A 103 -3.34 -1.67 -12.59
N VAL A 104 -3.88 -1.55 -11.38
CA VAL A 104 -3.63 -2.42 -10.24
C VAL A 104 -4.93 -3.10 -9.79
N LYS A 105 -4.88 -4.42 -9.59
CA LYS A 105 -5.94 -5.18 -8.92
C LYS A 105 -5.69 -5.25 -7.43
N TYR A 106 -6.77 -5.32 -6.65
CA TYR A 106 -6.72 -5.29 -5.20
C TYR A 106 -7.94 -6.00 -4.58
N SER A 107 -7.83 -6.27 -3.29
CA SER A 107 -8.92 -6.57 -2.37
C SER A 107 -9.05 -5.44 -1.36
N GLU A 108 -10.24 -5.29 -0.78
CA GLU A 108 -10.54 -4.22 0.16
C GLU A 108 -11.40 -4.74 1.30
N ASP A 109 -11.02 -4.41 2.53
CA ASP A 109 -11.80 -4.67 3.75
C ASP A 109 -12.12 -3.34 4.43
N THR A 110 -13.29 -3.23 5.08
CA THR A 110 -13.68 -2.06 5.88
C THR A 110 -13.11 -2.09 7.31
N THR A 111 -12.14 -2.96 7.56
CA THR A 111 -11.55 -3.22 8.87
C THR A 111 -10.05 -3.47 8.71
N ALA A 112 -9.31 -3.31 9.79
CA ALA A 112 -7.89 -3.66 9.82
C ALA A 112 -7.66 -5.13 9.48
N LEU A 113 -6.59 -5.42 8.73
CA LEU A 113 -6.12 -6.79 8.57
C LEU A 113 -5.63 -7.32 9.91
N SER A 114 -5.86 -8.61 10.17
CA SER A 114 -5.21 -9.28 11.30
C SER A 114 -3.68 -9.22 11.15
N TRP A 115 -2.96 -9.28 12.26
CA TRP A 115 -1.50 -9.19 12.27
C TRP A 115 -0.85 -10.21 11.32
N ASP A 116 -1.33 -11.45 11.32
CA ASP A 116 -0.80 -12.49 10.43
C ASP A 116 -1.11 -12.22 8.95
N LYS A 117 -2.29 -11.69 8.63
CA LYS A 117 -2.62 -11.28 7.25
C LYS A 117 -1.75 -10.11 6.81
N LEU A 118 -1.58 -9.08 7.63
CA LEU A 118 -0.73 -7.93 7.33
C LEU A 118 0.72 -8.36 7.07
N LYS A 119 1.29 -9.18 7.97
CA LYS A 119 2.64 -9.72 7.78
C LYS A 119 2.75 -10.53 6.50
N LYS A 120 1.75 -11.36 6.17
CA LYS A 120 1.75 -12.16 4.95
C LYS A 120 1.68 -11.29 3.69
N SER A 121 0.80 -10.29 3.65
CA SER A 121 0.70 -9.37 2.52
C SER A 121 2.03 -8.66 2.27
N ILE A 122 2.66 -8.11 3.32
CA ILE A 122 3.91 -7.35 3.17
C ILE A 122 5.10 -8.27 2.89
N TYR A 123 5.31 -9.31 3.71
CA TYR A 123 6.53 -10.12 3.64
C TYR A 123 6.51 -11.07 2.45
N CYS A 124 5.37 -11.74 2.23
CA CYS A 124 5.26 -12.80 1.22
C CYS A 124 4.79 -12.26 -0.12
N ASN A 125 3.72 -11.47 -0.13
CA ASN A 125 3.15 -10.99 -1.39
C ASN A 125 3.87 -9.74 -1.91
N LYS A 126 4.67 -9.07 -1.06
CA LYS A 126 5.33 -7.80 -1.37
C LYS A 126 4.34 -6.66 -1.65
N ASP A 127 3.17 -6.74 -1.00
CA ASP A 127 2.13 -5.72 -1.11
C ASP A 127 2.56 -4.44 -0.37
N VAL A 128 2.30 -3.30 -0.99
CA VAL A 128 2.16 -2.01 -0.31
C VAL A 128 0.67 -1.80 -0.07
N LEU A 129 0.23 -1.75 1.19
CA LEU A 129 -1.19 -1.67 1.52
C LEU A 129 -1.66 -0.22 1.54
N GLY A 130 -2.90 0.02 1.14
CA GLY A 130 -3.58 1.28 1.47
C GLY A 130 -4.22 1.17 2.84
N TYR A 131 -4.14 2.23 3.65
CA TYR A 131 -4.81 2.32 4.95
C TYR A 131 -5.50 3.67 5.07
N ALA A 132 -6.82 3.66 5.26
CA ALA A 132 -7.61 4.86 5.51
C ALA A 132 -8.19 4.88 6.92
N TYR A 133 -8.14 6.05 7.54
CA TYR A 133 -8.74 6.32 8.84
C TYR A 133 -9.23 7.76 8.91
N GLY A 134 -10.17 8.04 9.82
CA GLY A 134 -10.65 9.40 10.04
C GLY A 134 -11.79 9.46 11.03
N THR A 135 -12.19 10.68 11.37
CA THR A 135 -13.38 10.95 12.18
C THR A 135 -14.57 11.14 11.24
N PRO A 136 -15.77 10.62 11.58
CA PRO A 136 -16.98 10.92 10.82
C PRO A 136 -17.12 12.42 10.53
N ASP A 137 -17.62 12.75 9.34
CA ASP A 137 -17.87 14.13 8.88
C ASP A 137 -16.62 15.01 8.65
N VAL A 138 -15.42 14.45 8.80
CA VAL A 138 -14.14 15.10 8.47
C VAL A 138 -13.50 14.39 7.28
N VAL A 139 -12.72 15.12 6.47
CA VAL A 139 -11.86 14.49 5.46
C VAL A 139 -10.86 13.59 6.18
N GLY A 140 -10.97 12.28 5.95
CA GLY A 140 -10.03 11.32 6.51
C GLY A 140 -8.67 11.36 5.82
N HIS A 141 -7.80 10.46 6.25
CA HIS A 141 -6.45 10.35 5.75
C HIS A 141 -6.19 8.97 5.17
N VAL A 142 -5.45 8.92 4.07
CA VAL A 142 -5.02 7.68 3.45
C VAL A 142 -3.49 7.66 3.45
N VAL A 143 -2.91 6.58 3.97
CA VAL A 143 -1.47 6.35 4.04
C VAL A 143 -1.12 5.00 3.41
N ALA A 144 0.14 4.83 3.02
CA ALA A 144 0.65 3.56 2.51
C ALA A 144 1.33 2.78 3.63
N VAL A 145 0.92 1.54 3.87
CA VAL A 145 1.62 0.61 4.77
C VAL A 145 2.65 -0.16 3.96
N ARG A 146 3.93 0.02 4.30
CA ARG A 146 5.04 -0.62 3.58
C ARG A 146 5.84 -1.63 4.39
N GLY A 147 5.53 -1.77 5.68
CA GLY A 147 6.32 -2.61 6.56
C GLY A 147 5.68 -2.87 7.92
N TYR A 148 6.34 -3.76 8.65
CA TYR A 148 6.03 -4.07 10.03
C TYR A 148 7.30 -4.42 10.80
N VAL A 149 7.29 -4.19 12.11
CA VAL A 149 8.37 -4.60 13.01
C VAL A 149 7.83 -4.90 14.41
N SER A 150 8.38 -5.91 15.07
CA SER A 150 8.07 -6.24 16.48
C SER A 150 9.29 -5.95 17.35
N ILE A 151 9.13 -5.07 18.35
CA ILE A 151 10.21 -4.64 19.25
C ILE A 151 9.73 -4.83 20.68
N ALA A 152 10.48 -5.62 21.48
CA ALA A 152 10.18 -5.87 22.88
C ALA A 152 8.72 -6.30 23.18
N GLY A 153 8.11 -7.06 22.26
CA GLY A 153 6.73 -7.53 22.39
C GLY A 153 5.66 -6.59 21.83
N THR A 154 6.02 -5.37 21.43
CA THR A 154 5.11 -4.43 20.77
C THR A 154 5.20 -4.56 19.26
N ASN A 155 4.05 -4.65 18.60
CA ASN A 155 3.96 -4.71 17.15
C ASN A 155 3.77 -3.31 16.57
N TYR A 156 4.51 -3.02 15.51
CA TYR A 156 4.48 -1.74 14.82
C TYR A 156 4.24 -1.92 13.33
N VAL A 157 3.59 -0.92 12.75
CA VAL A 157 3.33 -0.80 11.32
C VAL A 157 4.12 0.39 10.79
N VAL A 158 4.81 0.22 9.67
CA VAL A 158 5.64 1.24 9.03
C VAL A 158 4.88 1.86 7.87
N LEU A 159 4.77 3.18 7.90
CA LEU A 159 3.93 3.97 7.01
C LEU A 159 4.76 4.93 6.16
N ASN A 160 4.40 5.02 4.89
CA ASN A 160 4.65 6.20 4.07
C ASN A 160 3.42 7.10 4.15
N ASP A 161 3.55 8.21 4.86
CA ASP A 161 2.50 9.21 5.04
C ASP A 161 2.70 10.33 4.01
N PRO A 162 1.75 10.55 3.08
CA PRO A 162 1.90 11.58 2.07
C PRO A 162 1.83 13.01 2.63
N TRP A 163 1.40 13.21 3.88
CA TRP A 163 1.32 14.51 4.54
C TRP A 163 2.68 14.98 5.08
N SER A 164 3.03 16.27 5.04
CA SER A 164 2.28 17.43 4.51
C SER A 164 2.43 17.59 3.00
N PRO A 165 1.60 18.42 2.33
CA PRO A 165 1.75 18.66 0.90
C PRO A 165 3.19 18.98 0.53
N CYS A 166 3.68 18.33 -0.52
CA CYS A 166 5.02 18.47 -1.06
C CYS A 166 6.19 18.05 -0.13
N ASN A 167 5.93 17.53 1.07
CA ASN A 167 6.98 17.11 2.02
C ASN A 167 6.90 15.59 2.32
N GLY A 168 5.70 15.11 2.67
CA GLY A 168 5.52 13.73 3.13
C GLY A 168 6.34 13.39 4.37
N THR A 169 6.11 12.22 4.94
CA THR A 169 6.99 11.67 5.98
C THR A 169 6.89 10.15 6.04
N GLU A 170 7.95 9.51 6.51
CA GLU A 170 7.87 8.13 6.97
C GLU A 170 7.61 8.13 8.47
N ARG A 171 6.65 7.32 8.91
CA ARG A 171 6.35 7.18 10.34
C ARG A 171 6.02 5.75 10.72
N MET A 172 6.00 5.52 12.02
CA MET A 172 5.67 4.23 12.61
C MET A 172 4.56 4.43 13.62
N ILE A 173 3.58 3.54 13.60
CA ILE A 173 2.50 3.47 14.60
C ILE A 173 2.45 2.07 15.20
N THR A 174 1.83 1.92 16.37
CA THR A 174 1.56 0.58 16.89
C THR A 174 0.53 -0.12 16.02
N TYR A 175 0.55 -1.45 16.01
CA TYR A 175 -0.50 -2.24 15.34
C TYR A 175 -1.86 -1.98 16.01
N GLU A 176 -1.89 -1.76 17.33
CA GLU A 176 -3.09 -1.40 18.05
C GLU A 176 -3.68 -0.07 17.55
N GLU A 177 -2.85 0.93 17.25
CA GLU A 177 -3.28 2.21 16.65
C GLU A 177 -3.76 2.03 15.20
N TYR A 178 -3.11 1.17 14.41
CA TYR A 178 -3.58 0.81 13.06
C TYR A 178 -4.99 0.19 13.10
N VAL A 179 -5.27 -0.66 14.09
CA VAL A 179 -6.58 -1.28 14.29
C VAL A 179 -7.60 -0.28 14.83
N ASN A 180 -7.21 0.48 15.86
CA ASN A 180 -8.05 1.44 16.57
C ASN A 180 -7.31 2.79 16.65
N PRO A 181 -7.50 3.68 15.66
CA PRO A 181 -6.83 4.97 15.62
C PRO A 181 -7.09 5.80 16.88
N THR A 182 -6.11 6.61 17.28
CA THR A 182 -6.22 7.44 18.47
C THR A 182 -7.32 8.50 18.35
N GLY A 183 -7.90 8.91 19.48
CA GLY A 183 -8.88 9.99 19.55
C GLY A 183 -10.26 9.55 19.08
N THR A 184 -10.89 10.36 18.24
CA THR A 184 -12.24 10.08 17.67
C THR A 184 -12.18 9.43 16.29
N ALA A 185 -10.99 9.16 15.77
CA ALA A 185 -10.81 8.54 14.48
C ALA A 185 -11.10 7.03 14.54
N THR A 186 -11.60 6.49 13.45
CA THR A 186 -11.83 5.07 13.27
C THR A 186 -11.11 4.54 12.04
N HIS A 187 -10.78 3.26 12.04
CA HIS A 187 -10.28 2.59 10.85
C HIS A 187 -11.42 2.51 9.83
N TRP A 188 -11.17 2.99 8.61
CA TRP A 188 -12.20 3.00 7.57
C TRP A 188 -12.02 1.87 6.58
N ARG A 189 -10.82 1.73 6.01
CA ARG A 189 -10.55 0.79 4.92
C ARG A 189 -9.09 0.35 4.89
N THR A 190 -8.88 -0.91 4.48
CA THR A 190 -7.57 -1.43 4.08
C THR A 190 -7.63 -2.01 2.67
N TRP A 191 -6.71 -1.59 1.81
CA TRP A 191 -6.50 -2.17 0.47
C TRP A 191 -5.29 -3.09 0.49
N TYR A 192 -5.45 -4.32 0.01
CA TYR A 192 -4.45 -5.40 0.10
C TYR A 192 -4.57 -6.35 -1.08
N GLY A 193 -3.73 -7.40 -1.14
CA GLY A 193 -3.77 -8.35 -2.27
C GLY A 193 -3.43 -7.65 -3.59
N ILE A 194 -2.48 -6.72 -3.50
CA ILE A 194 -2.11 -5.81 -4.57
C ILE A 194 -1.37 -6.57 -5.64
N SER A 195 -1.72 -6.34 -6.90
CA SER A 195 -0.91 -6.81 -8.01
C SER A 195 -1.21 -6.05 -9.29
N LYS A 196 -0.27 -6.00 -10.21
CA LYS A 196 -0.56 -5.51 -11.56
C LYS A 196 -1.68 -6.29 -12.26
N ILE A 197 -2.47 -5.56 -13.04
CA ILE A 197 -3.33 -6.13 -14.11
C ILE A 197 -2.45 -6.48 -15.31
#